data_AF-A0A957CAI7-F1
#
_entry.id   AF-A0A957CAI7-F1
#
_cell.length_a   1.000
_cell.length_b   1.000
_cell.length_c   1.000
_cell.angle_alpha   90.00
_cell.angle_beta   90.00
_cell.angle_gamma   90.00
#
_symmetry.space_group_name_H-M   'P 1'
#
loop_
_entity.id
_entity.type
_entity.pdbx_description
1 polymer ?
#
loop_
_entity_poly.entity_id
_entity_poly.type
_entity_poly.pdbx_seq_one_letter_code
_entity_poly.pdbx_strand_id
1 'polypeptide(L)'
;MPTGPLRTTTPTIDVYIKLAQYPILSDRIRLRMREELFRRGITNKTDFEQEVKDLAIESQRREGLNNPTVQEDENAWQRRLETVRDLHTDSYFANNLGSSLLEQIINEILNNQDKSPKAVDLTFNPEIAPWAMLFEQGEIYDALPPPELEKVKHHLQEIKVVLIKRLLSDQLAFIRVAKHIFSIKDLNWIYERLIGGGKIGGKSGGMLLAWHILEQANHDIGPDLSEHVTIPDTFFVGSEIIYEFLLQNKMERFVNQKYLLVEEMRKQFPEIVQRSMAGKIPNYIVEQLRDVLNRLNGRPFVVRSSSLLEDNLDYAFAGKYASVFCANQGTPQENFAALLDAVRRVYASIFNPEAMLERQQHGLIDYDERMAVMIQALIGHQYGRYFLPTIVGSGLSLNPWLGAEDSRAKDGCLRLTLGLDKRVQRPLEQGQGCIISLNEPDYFNHSDELIQDTVRVVDLEENEFKVLPISEILCEDYPYGRYLLDPQTHQLSYNHFINDKKFIRLMRTALKRLEKTYGAPIQFEFALEIIDTPGGADYKLYVLQCHTA
;
A
#
# COMPACT_ATOMS: atom_id res chain seq x y z
N MET A 1 -24.12 -40.30 44.93
CA MET A 1 -23.36 -39.10 45.37
C MET A 1 -22.29 -39.58 46.36
N PRO A 2 -21.04 -39.13 46.23
CA PRO A 2 -20.69 -37.73 46.43
C PRO A 2 -20.18 -37.05 45.16
N THR A 3 -20.89 -35.99 44.81
CA THR A 3 -20.42 -34.82 44.08
C THR A 3 -19.41 -34.07 44.96
N GLY A 4 -18.11 -34.31 44.72
CA GLY A 4 -16.99 -33.51 45.26
C GLY A 4 -16.40 -32.65 44.14
N PRO A 5 -15.89 -31.44 44.44
CA PRO A 5 -15.90 -30.33 43.50
C PRO A 5 -14.96 -30.55 42.30
N LEU A 6 -15.49 -30.30 41.11
CA LEU A 6 -14.70 -29.93 39.95
C LEU A 6 -14.01 -28.59 40.25
N ARG A 7 -12.73 -28.50 39.85
CA ARG A 7 -11.81 -27.33 39.86
C ARG A 7 -10.97 -27.15 41.12
N THR A 8 -9.75 -27.67 41.06
CA THR A 8 -8.61 -26.91 41.55
C THR A 8 -8.36 -25.77 40.56
N THR A 9 -8.94 -24.59 40.78
CA THR A 9 -8.54 -23.41 40.02
C THR A 9 -7.22 -22.90 40.58
N THR A 10 -6.15 -23.09 39.82
CA THR A 10 -4.92 -22.34 40.07
C THR A 10 -5.26 -20.86 39.87
N PRO A 11 -4.87 -19.94 40.77
CA PRO A 11 -5.18 -18.52 40.65
C PRO A 11 -4.88 -17.93 39.26
N THR A 12 -3.80 -18.41 38.62
CA THR A 12 -3.42 -18.02 37.25
C THR A 12 -4.45 -18.41 36.19
N ILE A 13 -5.08 -19.58 36.32
CA ILE A 13 -6.11 -20.06 35.39
C ILE A 13 -7.38 -19.22 35.54
N ASP A 14 -7.72 -18.81 36.76
CA ASP A 14 -8.87 -17.93 36.99
C ASP A 14 -8.65 -16.54 36.36
N VAL A 15 -7.45 -15.98 36.47
CA VAL A 15 -7.08 -14.73 35.77
C VAL A 15 -7.19 -14.92 34.27
N TYR A 16 -6.61 -15.99 33.73
CA TYR A 16 -6.66 -16.30 32.29
C TYR A 16 -8.11 -16.41 31.77
N ILE A 17 -8.97 -17.17 32.46
CA ILE A 17 -10.38 -17.35 32.09
C ILE A 17 -11.14 -16.02 32.14
N LYS A 18 -10.87 -15.17 33.14
CA LYS A 18 -11.50 -13.84 33.23
C LYS A 18 -11.05 -12.94 32.08
N LEU A 19 -9.76 -12.91 31.75
CA LEU A 19 -9.24 -12.10 30.65
C LEU A 19 -9.74 -12.58 29.28
N ALA A 20 -9.96 -13.89 29.11
CA ALA A 20 -10.53 -14.44 27.88
C ALA A 20 -11.96 -13.95 27.59
N GLN A 21 -12.70 -13.44 28.59
CA GLN A 21 -14.01 -12.81 28.40
C GLN A 21 -13.91 -11.38 27.83
N TYR A 22 -12.71 -10.81 27.75
CA TYR A 22 -12.45 -9.45 27.28
C TYR A 22 -11.34 -9.43 26.21
N PRO A 23 -11.52 -10.10 25.06
CA PRO A 23 -10.44 -10.35 24.09
C PRO A 23 -9.82 -9.09 23.46
N ILE A 24 -10.58 -7.99 23.41
CA ILE A 24 -10.09 -6.69 22.90
C ILE A 24 -9.39 -5.88 24.02
N LEU A 25 -9.87 -6.01 25.25
CA LEU A 25 -9.38 -5.21 26.39
C LEU A 25 -8.34 -5.95 27.24
N SER A 26 -8.11 -7.24 27.00
CA SER A 26 -7.19 -8.07 27.78
C SER A 26 -5.80 -7.46 27.85
N ASP A 27 -5.34 -6.87 26.76
CA ASP A 27 -3.99 -6.30 26.65
C ASP A 27 -3.86 -5.05 27.53
N ARG A 28 -4.92 -4.22 27.55
CA ARG A 28 -5.02 -3.04 28.42
C ARG A 28 -5.14 -3.42 29.89
N ILE A 29 -5.90 -4.47 30.18
CA ILE A 29 -6.02 -5.03 31.54
C ILE A 29 -4.66 -5.55 32.01
N ARG A 30 -3.93 -6.32 31.18
CA ARG A 30 -2.59 -6.82 31.49
C ARG A 30 -1.56 -5.70 31.66
N LEU A 31 -1.65 -4.64 30.87
CA LEU A 31 -0.80 -3.46 31.06
C LEU A 31 -1.02 -2.86 32.46
N ARG A 32 -2.28 -2.65 32.84
CA ARG A 32 -2.64 -2.10 34.16
C ARG A 32 -2.26 -3.04 35.30
N MET A 33 -2.36 -4.36 35.09
CA MET A 33 -1.87 -5.38 36.02
C MET A 33 -0.36 -5.24 36.26
N ARG A 34 0.44 -5.04 35.21
CA ARG A 34 1.90 -4.80 35.33
C ARG A 34 2.20 -3.51 36.10
N GLU A 35 1.46 -2.43 35.85
CA GLU A 35 1.63 -1.18 36.62
C GLU A 35 1.36 -1.36 38.11
N GLU A 36 0.36 -2.16 38.49
CA GLU A 36 0.09 -2.50 39.89
C GLU A 36 1.22 -3.33 40.50
N LEU A 37 1.74 -4.32 39.76
CA LEU A 37 2.89 -5.13 40.17
C LEU A 37 4.11 -4.24 40.45
N PHE A 38 4.40 -3.29 39.56
CA PHE A 38 5.54 -2.38 39.70
C PHE A 38 5.36 -1.37 40.82
N ARG A 39 4.19 -0.71 40.89
CA ARG A 39 3.92 0.30 41.92
C ARG A 39 3.95 -0.28 43.32
N ARG A 40 3.49 -1.52 43.50
CA ARG A 40 3.49 -2.21 44.79
C ARG A 40 4.86 -2.83 45.14
N GLY A 41 5.84 -2.70 44.25
CA GLY A 41 7.19 -3.21 44.46
C GLY A 41 7.29 -4.73 44.47
N ILE A 42 6.34 -5.44 43.86
CA ILE A 42 6.39 -6.91 43.75
C ILE A 42 7.53 -7.33 42.82
N THR A 43 7.73 -6.55 41.76
CA THR A 43 8.89 -6.61 40.88
C THR A 43 9.11 -5.21 40.32
N ASN A 44 10.27 -4.93 39.73
CA ASN A 44 10.50 -3.72 38.97
C ASN A 44 10.51 -4.03 37.47
N LYS A 45 10.38 -2.98 36.63
CA LYS A 45 10.27 -3.15 35.18
C LYS A 45 11.48 -3.86 34.57
N THR A 46 12.68 -3.55 35.05
CA THR A 46 13.93 -4.11 34.51
C THR A 46 14.03 -5.60 34.79
N ASP A 47 13.76 -6.00 36.04
CA ASP A 47 13.82 -7.40 36.47
C ASP A 47 12.70 -8.22 35.80
N PHE A 48 11.49 -7.67 35.72
CA PHE A 48 10.37 -8.32 35.05
C PHE A 48 10.64 -8.60 33.56
N GLU A 49 11.17 -7.62 32.81
CA GLU A 49 11.50 -7.84 31.39
C GLU A 49 12.68 -8.78 31.21
N GLN A 50 13.62 -8.82 32.17
CA GLN A 50 14.70 -9.82 32.15
C GLN A 50 14.16 -11.24 32.37
N GLU A 51 13.28 -11.44 33.34
CA GLU A 51 12.62 -12.73 33.59
C GLU A 51 11.80 -13.19 32.37
N VAL A 52 11.07 -12.29 31.72
CA VAL A 52 10.32 -12.59 30.49
C VAL A 52 11.27 -13.08 29.39
N LYS A 53 12.42 -12.43 29.21
CA LYS A 53 13.44 -12.88 28.25
C LYS A 53 13.98 -14.26 28.59
N ASP A 54 14.31 -14.50 29.86
CA ASP A 54 14.84 -15.79 30.30
C ASP A 54 13.81 -16.92 30.09
N LEU A 55 12.53 -16.66 30.37
CA LEU A 55 11.43 -17.59 30.10
C LEU A 55 11.20 -17.83 28.60
N ALA A 56 11.36 -16.79 27.77
CA ALA A 56 11.26 -16.93 26.33
C ALA A 56 12.41 -17.78 25.76
N ILE A 57 13.65 -17.59 26.23
CA ILE A 57 14.80 -18.44 25.87
C ILE A 57 14.54 -19.89 26.28
N GLU A 58 13.98 -20.12 27.47
CA GLU A 58 13.65 -21.46 27.93
C GLU A 58 12.52 -22.10 27.10
N SER A 59 11.54 -21.31 26.65
CA SER A 59 10.51 -21.77 25.71
C SER A 59 11.10 -22.19 24.36
N GLN A 60 12.05 -21.44 23.82
CA GLN A 60 12.78 -21.81 22.60
C GLN A 60 13.47 -23.18 22.74
N ARG A 61 14.13 -23.42 23.88
CA ARG A 61 14.79 -24.71 24.15
C ARG A 61 13.79 -25.86 24.21
N ARG A 62 12.63 -25.67 24.85
CA ARG A 62 11.56 -26.68 24.92
C ARG A 62 10.99 -27.03 23.55
N GLU A 63 11.01 -26.08 22.63
CA GLU A 63 10.58 -26.25 21.23
C GLU A 63 11.71 -26.75 20.31
N GLY A 64 12.89 -27.08 20.87
CA GLY A 64 14.00 -27.72 20.16
C GLY A 64 15.00 -26.76 19.51
N LEU A 65 14.95 -25.47 19.81
CA LEU A 65 15.92 -24.48 19.34
C LEU A 65 17.15 -24.49 20.26
N ASN A 66 18.32 -24.76 19.68
CA ASN A 66 19.60 -24.87 20.40
C ASN A 66 20.42 -23.57 20.33
N ASN A 67 20.09 -22.66 19.40
CA ASN A 67 20.73 -21.35 19.29
C ASN A 67 19.68 -20.21 19.25
N PRO A 68 19.27 -19.71 20.44
CA PRO A 68 18.22 -18.70 20.67
C PRO A 68 18.26 -17.45 19.79
N THR A 69 19.46 -17.00 19.41
CA THR A 69 19.68 -15.71 18.74
C THR A 69 19.84 -15.83 17.23
N VAL A 70 19.82 -17.05 16.68
CA VAL A 70 20.13 -17.31 15.26
C VAL A 70 19.06 -18.15 14.57
N GLN A 71 18.34 -18.99 15.32
CA GLN A 71 17.38 -19.95 14.75
C GLN A 71 15.92 -19.47 14.75
N GLU A 72 15.60 -18.46 15.55
CA GLU A 72 14.28 -17.82 15.55
C GLU A 72 14.41 -16.45 14.90
N ASP A 73 13.51 -16.13 13.97
CA ASP A 73 13.46 -14.80 13.36
C ASP A 73 12.96 -13.75 14.37
N GLU A 74 13.31 -12.49 14.14
CA GLU A 74 13.00 -11.40 15.07
C GLU A 74 11.48 -11.28 15.34
N ASN A 75 10.62 -11.53 14.35
CA ASN A 75 9.16 -11.43 14.52
C ASN A 75 8.60 -12.60 15.36
N ALA A 76 9.08 -13.82 15.13
CA ALA A 76 8.75 -14.97 15.98
C ALA A 76 9.24 -14.77 17.42
N TRP A 77 10.44 -14.21 17.59
CA TRP A 77 10.98 -13.85 18.89
C TRP A 77 10.14 -12.78 19.59
N GLN A 78 9.71 -11.73 18.88
CA GLN A 78 8.82 -10.71 19.44
C GLN A 78 7.46 -11.29 19.85
N ARG A 79 6.83 -12.12 19.00
CA ARG A 79 5.56 -12.80 19.33
C ARG A 79 5.71 -13.72 20.55
N ARG A 80 6.84 -14.42 20.65
CA ARG A 80 7.17 -15.26 21.81
C ARG A 80 7.31 -14.41 23.06
N LEU A 81 8.06 -13.32 23.00
CA LEU A 81 8.21 -12.39 24.12
C LEU A 81 6.86 -11.83 24.57
N GLU A 82 5.99 -11.44 23.66
CA GLU A 82 4.63 -10.97 23.98
C GLU A 82 3.80 -12.05 24.68
N THR A 83 3.78 -13.26 24.13
CA THR A 83 3.02 -14.39 24.69
C THR A 83 3.53 -14.75 26.08
N VAL A 84 4.86 -14.84 26.25
CA VAL A 84 5.50 -15.13 27.54
C VAL A 84 5.25 -13.99 28.52
N ARG A 85 5.32 -12.73 28.09
CA ARG A 85 5.04 -11.56 28.93
C ARG A 85 3.63 -11.59 29.47
N ASP A 86 2.64 -11.92 28.63
CA ASP A 86 1.25 -11.99 29.03
C ASP A 86 0.99 -13.12 30.01
N LEU A 87 1.50 -14.32 29.74
CA LEU A 87 1.39 -15.45 30.67
C LEU A 87 2.12 -15.18 32.00
N HIS A 88 3.29 -14.53 31.94
CA HIS A 88 4.05 -14.14 33.12
C HIS A 88 3.31 -13.07 33.94
N THR A 89 2.69 -12.10 33.26
CA THR A 89 1.82 -11.09 33.88
C THR A 89 0.66 -11.75 34.62
N ASP A 90 -0.06 -12.65 33.94
CA ASP A 90 -1.21 -13.36 34.50
C ASP A 90 -0.79 -14.17 35.73
N SER A 91 0.36 -14.85 35.66
CA SER A 91 0.93 -15.63 36.76
C SER A 91 1.36 -14.76 37.95
N TYR A 92 2.16 -13.71 37.72
CA TYR A 92 2.65 -12.82 38.78
C TYR A 92 1.51 -12.10 39.47
N PHE A 93 0.55 -11.60 38.70
CA PHE A 93 -0.60 -10.91 39.26
C PHE A 93 -1.47 -11.86 40.10
N ALA A 94 -1.75 -13.05 39.57
CA ALA A 94 -2.54 -14.05 40.29
C ALA A 94 -1.92 -14.48 41.61
N ASN A 95 -0.60 -14.69 41.63
CA ASN A 95 0.13 -15.19 42.79
C ASN A 95 0.39 -14.12 43.86
N ASN A 96 0.34 -12.82 43.51
CA ASN A 96 0.73 -11.75 44.42
C ASN A 96 -0.39 -10.74 44.76
N LEU A 97 -1.37 -10.53 43.87
CA LEU A 97 -2.35 -9.43 44.00
C LEU A 97 -3.82 -9.88 44.06
N GLY A 98 -4.11 -11.12 43.68
CA GLY A 98 -5.42 -11.74 43.87
C GLY A 98 -6.54 -11.23 42.95
N SER A 99 -7.70 -11.89 43.01
CA SER A 99 -8.82 -11.68 42.09
C SER A 99 -9.61 -10.39 42.31
N SER A 100 -9.66 -9.87 43.55
CA SER A 100 -10.41 -8.65 43.87
C SER A 100 -9.80 -7.41 43.21
N LEU A 101 -8.48 -7.30 43.16
CA LEU A 101 -7.81 -6.20 42.49
C LEU A 101 -7.96 -6.30 40.97
N LEU A 102 -7.96 -7.53 40.42
CA LEU A 102 -8.24 -7.75 39.00
C LEU A 102 -9.64 -7.24 38.62
N GLU A 103 -10.66 -7.56 39.43
CA GLU A 103 -12.02 -7.05 39.19
C GLU A 103 -12.11 -5.54 39.29
N GLN A 104 -11.37 -4.91 40.21
CA GLN A 104 -11.27 -3.46 40.27
C GLN A 104 -10.65 -2.88 39.01
N ILE A 105 -9.53 -3.44 38.52
CA ILE A 105 -8.87 -3.00 37.29
C ILE A 105 -9.80 -3.15 36.09
N ILE A 106 -10.50 -4.27 35.98
CA ILE A 106 -11.46 -4.51 34.89
C ILE A 106 -12.57 -3.45 34.94
N ASN A 107 -13.16 -3.22 36.11
CA ASN A 107 -14.21 -2.22 36.27
C ASN A 107 -13.70 -0.79 36.03
N GLU A 108 -12.47 -0.45 36.43
CA GLU A 108 -11.84 0.84 36.12
C GLU A 108 -11.65 1.03 34.62
N ILE A 109 -11.17 0.00 33.91
CA ILE A 109 -10.96 0.07 32.45
C ILE A 109 -12.30 0.18 31.72
N LEU A 110 -13.32 -0.57 32.15
CA LEU A 110 -14.67 -0.49 31.58
C LEU A 110 -15.31 0.88 31.85
N ASN A 111 -15.16 1.43 33.06
CA ASN A 111 -15.73 2.74 33.42
C ASN A 111 -14.94 3.94 32.86
N ASN A 112 -13.64 3.78 32.56
CA ASN A 112 -12.82 4.82 31.95
C ASN A 112 -12.91 4.84 30.41
N GLN A 113 -13.73 3.98 29.80
CA GLN A 113 -14.06 4.13 28.37
C GLN A 113 -14.75 5.47 28.08
N ASP A 114 -15.46 6.04 29.06
CA ASP A 114 -16.15 7.34 28.94
C ASP A 114 -15.34 8.55 29.44
N LYS A 115 -14.06 8.38 29.84
CA LYS A 115 -13.24 9.47 30.37
C LYS A 115 -11.85 9.47 29.73
N SER A 116 -11.65 10.42 28.83
CA SER A 116 -10.37 10.75 28.21
C SER A 116 -9.23 10.71 29.24
N PRO A 117 -8.21 9.85 29.08
CA PRO A 117 -7.07 9.83 29.99
C PRO A 117 -6.29 11.15 29.87
N LYS A 118 -5.72 11.61 30.98
CA LYS A 118 -4.82 12.79 31.03
C LYS A 118 -3.69 12.59 30.01
N ALA A 119 -3.83 13.25 28.87
CA ALA A 119 -3.16 12.94 27.61
C ALA A 119 -1.72 13.45 27.48
N VAL A 120 -0.96 13.60 28.57
CA VAL A 120 0.28 14.42 28.48
C VAL A 120 1.56 13.60 28.26
N ASP A 121 1.63 12.33 28.67
CA ASP A 121 2.87 11.53 28.52
C ASP A 121 2.64 10.24 27.72
N LEU A 122 3.54 9.96 26.78
CA LEU A 122 3.61 8.65 26.12
C LEU A 122 4.22 7.63 27.08
N THR A 123 3.39 6.73 27.62
CA THR A 123 3.81 5.76 28.64
C THR A 123 4.49 4.51 28.07
N PHE A 124 4.61 4.45 26.74
CA PHE A 124 5.13 3.30 26.00
C PHE A 124 6.16 3.74 24.96
N ASN A 125 6.88 2.78 24.37
CA ASN A 125 7.78 3.06 23.26
C ASN A 125 7.06 2.75 21.94
N PRO A 126 6.75 3.74 21.09
CA PRO A 126 6.06 3.55 19.82
C PRO A 126 6.72 2.51 18.92
N GLU A 127 8.06 2.45 18.89
CA GLU A 127 8.82 1.58 17.99
C GLU A 127 8.63 0.09 18.26
N ILE A 128 8.11 -0.29 19.43
CA ILE A 128 7.79 -1.68 19.80
C ILE A 128 6.31 -1.87 20.15
N ALA A 129 5.50 -0.81 20.05
CA ALA A 129 4.09 -0.88 20.42
C ALA A 129 3.28 -1.70 19.40
N PRO A 130 2.22 -2.41 19.84
CA PRO A 130 1.26 -3.02 18.94
C PRO A 130 0.51 -1.98 18.10
N TRP A 131 0.03 -2.38 16.92
CA TRP A 131 -0.75 -1.52 16.01
C TRP A 131 -1.95 -0.87 16.68
N ALA A 132 -2.76 -1.66 17.39
CA ALA A 132 -3.97 -1.18 18.06
C ALA A 132 -3.67 -0.02 19.02
N MET A 133 -2.56 -0.10 19.77
CA MET A 133 -2.15 0.94 20.71
C MET A 133 -1.69 2.21 20.00
N LEU A 134 -0.95 2.08 18.89
CA LEU A 134 -0.50 3.21 18.08
C LEU A 134 -1.69 3.95 17.47
N PHE A 135 -2.67 3.23 16.92
CA PHE A 135 -3.87 3.83 16.34
C PHE A 135 -4.76 4.46 17.42
N GLU A 136 -5.08 3.75 18.51
CA GLU A 136 -5.90 4.29 19.61
C GLU A 136 -5.27 5.59 20.16
N GLN A 137 -3.98 5.56 20.47
CA GLN A 137 -3.30 6.73 21.03
C GLN A 137 -3.18 7.86 19.99
N GLY A 138 -2.90 7.52 18.73
CA GLY A 138 -2.84 8.48 17.63
C GLY A 138 -4.18 9.19 17.44
N GLU A 139 -5.29 8.46 17.42
CA GLU A 139 -6.64 9.01 17.29
C GLU A 139 -7.01 9.91 18.47
N ILE A 140 -6.67 9.51 19.69
CA ILE A 140 -6.86 10.33 20.89
C ILE A 140 -6.13 11.67 20.74
N TYR A 141 -4.86 11.66 20.32
CA TYR A 141 -4.09 12.89 20.15
C TYR A 141 -4.62 13.76 19.00
N ASP A 142 -4.98 13.16 17.86
CA ASP A 142 -5.48 13.87 16.69
C ASP A 142 -6.84 14.55 16.95
N ALA A 143 -7.63 14.01 17.89
CA ALA A 143 -8.91 14.57 18.31
C ALA A 143 -8.80 15.71 19.36
N LEU A 144 -7.62 16.01 19.88
CA LEU A 144 -7.46 17.05 20.91
C LEU A 144 -7.67 18.48 20.37
N PRO A 145 -8.23 19.40 21.17
CA PRO A 145 -8.29 20.81 20.81
C PRO A 145 -6.89 21.42 20.57
N PRO A 146 -6.75 22.46 19.72
CA PRO A 146 -5.47 23.07 19.38
C PRO A 146 -4.50 23.38 20.54
N PRO A 147 -4.93 23.92 21.71
CA PRO A 147 -4.01 24.21 22.81
C PRO A 147 -3.45 22.96 23.52
N GLU A 148 -4.16 21.83 23.45
CA GLU A 148 -3.70 20.56 24.02
C GLU A 148 -2.91 19.75 23.00
N LEU A 149 -3.33 19.79 21.73
CA LEU A 149 -2.62 19.19 20.60
C LEU A 149 -1.18 19.70 20.50
N GLU A 150 -0.94 21.00 20.68
CA GLU A 150 0.42 21.54 20.60
C GLU A 150 1.36 20.96 21.68
N LYS A 151 0.82 20.55 22.83
CA LYS A 151 1.62 19.90 23.89
C LYS A 151 2.04 18.48 23.50
N VAL A 152 1.18 17.75 22.79
CA VAL A 152 1.40 16.34 22.41
C VAL A 152 1.86 16.18 20.95
N LYS A 153 2.05 17.27 20.22
CA LYS A 153 2.37 17.24 18.79
C LYS A 153 3.59 16.41 18.45
N HIS A 154 4.61 16.46 19.29
CA HIS A 154 5.84 15.68 19.12
C HIS A 154 5.58 14.17 19.28
N HIS A 155 4.72 13.79 20.22
CA HIS A 155 4.25 12.42 20.43
C HIS A 155 3.40 11.90 19.27
N LEU A 156 2.43 12.71 18.80
CA LEU A 156 1.64 12.37 17.62
C LEU A 156 2.54 12.19 16.39
N GLN A 157 3.53 13.07 16.22
CA GLN A 157 4.46 12.96 15.10
C GLN A 157 5.33 11.69 15.19
N GLU A 158 5.75 11.28 16.38
CA GLU A 158 6.47 10.02 16.59
C GLU A 158 5.60 8.81 16.19
N ILE A 159 4.35 8.76 16.66
CA ILE A 159 3.38 7.71 16.28
C ILE A 159 3.22 7.65 14.75
N LYS A 160 3.00 8.81 14.10
CA LYS A 160 2.86 8.88 12.63
C LYS A 160 4.10 8.34 11.93
N VAL A 161 5.30 8.72 12.37
CA VAL A 161 6.55 8.26 11.76
C VAL A 161 6.70 6.74 11.90
N VAL A 162 6.39 6.17 13.06
CA VAL A 162 6.44 4.71 13.27
C VAL A 162 5.43 3.99 12.39
N LEU A 163 4.18 4.48 12.31
CA LEU A 163 3.15 3.90 11.45
C LEU A 163 3.55 3.97 9.97
N ILE A 164 4.05 5.11 9.49
CA ILE A 164 4.55 5.28 8.11
C ILE A 164 5.70 4.31 7.83
N LYS A 165 6.67 4.22 8.74
CA LYS A 165 7.83 3.32 8.62
C LYS A 165 7.42 1.86 8.53
N ARG A 166 6.39 1.45 9.28
CA ARG A 166 5.93 0.06 9.32
C ARG A 166 4.94 -0.30 8.20
N LEU A 167 4.10 0.64 7.74
CA LEU A 167 3.11 0.41 6.68
C LEU A 167 3.64 0.68 5.28
N LEU A 168 4.40 1.77 5.11
CA LEU A 168 4.71 2.35 3.80
C LEU A 168 6.17 2.11 3.42
N SER A 169 7.09 2.82 4.08
CA SER A 169 8.48 2.91 3.67
C SER A 169 9.38 3.31 4.84
N ASP A 170 10.54 2.68 4.97
CA ASP A 170 11.58 3.05 5.94
C ASP A 170 12.58 4.08 5.39
N GLN A 171 12.38 4.54 4.15
CA GLN A 171 13.26 5.51 3.52
C GLN A 171 13.08 6.90 4.13
N LEU A 172 14.20 7.49 4.59
CA LEU A 172 14.18 8.79 5.26
C LEU A 172 13.66 9.92 4.36
N ALA A 173 13.90 9.85 3.05
CA ALA A 173 13.36 10.80 2.09
C ALA A 173 11.82 10.76 2.04
N PHE A 174 11.25 9.58 1.89
CA PHE A 174 9.81 9.37 1.91
C PHE A 174 9.19 9.81 3.23
N ILE A 175 9.74 9.33 4.36
CA ILE A 175 9.24 9.64 5.72
C ILE A 175 9.23 11.15 5.98
N ARG A 176 10.26 11.88 5.50
CA ARG A 176 10.38 13.34 5.67
C ARG A 176 9.15 14.08 5.14
N VAL A 177 8.63 13.66 3.99
CA VAL A 177 7.45 14.24 3.36
C VAL A 177 6.18 13.65 3.97
N ALA A 178 6.07 12.33 3.98
CA ALA A 178 4.87 11.58 4.39
C ALA A 178 4.36 11.95 5.79
N LYS A 179 5.25 12.20 6.76
CA LYS A 179 4.85 12.55 8.15
C LYS A 179 4.06 13.86 8.26
N HIS A 180 4.19 14.74 7.27
CA HIS A 180 3.46 16.01 7.21
C HIS A 180 2.17 15.91 6.39
N ILE A 181 2.03 14.87 5.56
CA ILE A 181 0.90 14.69 4.67
C ILE A 181 -0.16 13.77 5.27
N PHE A 182 0.21 12.55 5.68
CA PHE A 182 -0.77 11.57 6.18
C PHE A 182 -1.30 11.97 7.56
N SER A 183 -2.59 11.81 7.82
CA SER A 183 -3.20 11.81 9.15
C SER A 183 -3.22 10.40 9.77
N ILE A 184 -3.62 10.27 11.04
CA ILE A 184 -3.82 8.96 11.65
C ILE A 184 -4.95 8.20 10.97
N LYS A 185 -6.03 8.92 10.60
CA LYS A 185 -7.17 8.36 9.86
C LYS A 185 -6.74 7.75 8.53
N ASP A 186 -5.86 8.43 7.78
CA ASP A 186 -5.37 7.92 6.50
C ASP A 186 -4.54 6.65 6.69
N LEU A 187 -3.67 6.63 7.70
CA LEU A 187 -2.85 5.45 8.02
C LEU A 187 -3.71 4.26 8.48
N ASN A 188 -4.79 4.52 9.23
CA ASN A 188 -5.74 3.47 9.61
C ASN A 188 -6.50 2.94 8.38
N TRP A 189 -6.93 3.81 7.45
CA TRP A 189 -7.57 3.41 6.21
C TRP A 189 -6.69 2.48 5.35
N ILE A 190 -5.37 2.73 5.34
CA ILE A 190 -4.37 1.89 4.67
C ILE A 190 -4.25 0.54 5.39
N TYR A 191 -4.15 0.56 6.72
CA TYR A 191 -4.03 -0.65 7.54
C TYR A 191 -5.23 -1.58 7.40
N GLU A 192 -6.47 -1.05 7.36
CA GLU A 192 -7.69 -1.83 7.13
C GLU A 192 -7.75 -2.53 5.76
N ARG A 193 -6.90 -2.10 4.81
CA ARG A 193 -6.78 -2.66 3.45
C ARG A 193 -5.52 -3.49 3.26
N LEU A 194 -4.68 -3.59 4.29
CA LEU A 194 -3.51 -4.44 4.32
C LEU A 194 -3.89 -5.87 4.65
N ILE A 195 -3.45 -6.79 3.82
CA ILE A 195 -3.65 -8.23 3.93
C ILE A 195 -2.32 -8.85 4.35
N GLY A 196 -2.32 -9.47 5.52
CA GLY A 196 -1.10 -10.03 6.09
C GLY A 196 -0.16 -8.99 6.70
N GLY A 197 1.12 -9.37 6.84
CA GLY A 197 2.16 -8.55 7.48
C GLY A 197 3.09 -7.84 6.49
N GLY A 198 3.79 -6.83 6.99
CA GLY A 198 4.80 -6.06 6.23
C GLY A 198 4.29 -4.75 5.63
N LYS A 199 5.14 -4.16 4.79
CA LYS A 199 4.88 -2.87 4.11
C LYS A 199 4.08 -3.08 2.83
N ILE A 200 3.42 -2.04 2.33
CA ILE A 200 2.67 -2.05 1.05
C ILE A 200 3.53 -1.78 -0.19
N GLY A 201 4.82 -1.48 0.01
CA GLY A 201 5.80 -1.20 -1.04
C GLY A 201 5.66 0.17 -1.70
N GLY A 202 6.60 0.50 -2.57
CA GLY A 202 6.83 1.87 -3.00
C GLY A 202 5.85 2.42 -4.04
N LYS A 203 5.40 1.61 -4.99
CA LYS A 203 4.32 2.03 -5.90
C LYS A 203 3.06 2.43 -5.15
N SER A 204 2.65 1.62 -4.19
CA SER A 204 1.50 1.91 -3.33
C SER A 204 1.75 3.14 -2.46
N GLY A 205 2.92 3.23 -1.82
CA GLY A 205 3.31 4.36 -0.98
C GLY A 205 3.34 5.69 -1.72
N GLY A 206 4.01 5.73 -2.88
CA GLY A 206 4.08 6.89 -3.76
C GLY A 206 2.73 7.32 -4.32
N MET A 207 1.88 6.37 -4.72
CA MET A 207 0.50 6.65 -5.18
C MET A 207 -0.34 7.29 -4.08
N LEU A 208 -0.34 6.73 -2.87
CA LEU A 208 -1.11 7.24 -1.74
C LEU A 208 -0.60 8.60 -1.27
N LEU A 209 0.72 8.78 -1.21
CA LEU A 209 1.32 10.05 -0.85
C LEU A 209 0.94 11.14 -1.85
N ALA A 210 1.02 10.86 -3.15
CA ALA A 210 0.62 11.79 -4.19
C ALA A 210 -0.87 12.15 -4.11
N TRP A 211 -1.75 11.18 -3.87
CA TRP A 211 -3.18 11.43 -3.70
C TRP A 211 -3.45 12.40 -2.54
N HIS A 212 -2.91 12.16 -1.35
CA HIS A 212 -3.13 13.04 -0.21
C HIS A 212 -2.46 14.42 -0.36
N ILE A 213 -1.32 14.52 -1.08
CA ILE A 213 -0.73 15.81 -1.44
C ILE A 213 -1.70 16.63 -2.30
N LEU A 214 -2.35 15.98 -3.27
CA LEU A 214 -3.28 16.65 -4.19
C LEU A 214 -4.63 16.97 -3.54
N GLU A 215 -5.08 16.15 -2.60
CA GLU A 215 -6.31 16.35 -1.82
C GLU A 215 -6.21 17.56 -0.89
N GLN A 216 -5.02 17.89 -0.40
CA GLN A 216 -4.80 19.06 0.44
C GLN A 216 -4.91 20.37 -0.36
N ALA A 217 -5.76 21.28 0.13
CA ALA A 217 -5.88 22.61 -0.45
C ALA A 217 -4.59 23.41 -0.26
N ASN A 218 -4.04 23.91 -1.37
CA ASN A 218 -2.90 24.82 -1.37
C ASN A 218 -3.16 25.98 -2.35
N HIS A 219 -3.73 27.06 -1.83
CA HIS A 219 -4.13 28.22 -2.59
C HIS A 219 -2.95 29.01 -3.20
N ASP A 220 -1.73 28.82 -2.68
CA ASP A 220 -0.53 29.48 -3.23
C ASP A 220 -0.10 28.89 -4.58
N ILE A 221 -0.42 27.61 -4.83
CA ILE A 221 0.06 26.87 -6.02
C ILE A 221 -1.05 26.74 -7.08
N GLY A 222 -2.32 26.81 -6.70
CA GLY A 222 -3.43 26.76 -7.65
C GLY A 222 -4.81 26.49 -7.02
N PRO A 223 -5.83 26.18 -7.84
CA PRO A 223 -7.19 25.89 -7.38
C PRO A 223 -7.23 24.66 -6.48
N ASP A 224 -8.23 24.56 -5.61
CA ASP A 224 -8.43 23.33 -4.84
C ASP A 224 -8.69 22.15 -5.80
N LEU A 225 -8.02 21.03 -5.55
CA LEU A 225 -8.08 19.82 -6.37
C LEU A 225 -8.78 18.66 -5.62
N SER A 226 -9.17 18.86 -4.36
CA SER A 226 -9.75 17.84 -3.49
C SER A 226 -10.93 17.09 -4.12
N GLU A 227 -11.84 17.80 -4.79
CA GLU A 227 -13.02 17.20 -5.45
C GLU A 227 -12.68 16.54 -6.81
N HIS A 228 -11.53 16.91 -7.39
CA HIS A 228 -11.07 16.48 -8.71
C HIS A 228 -10.07 15.34 -8.68
N VAL A 229 -9.59 14.90 -7.51
CA VAL A 229 -8.54 13.87 -7.40
C VAL A 229 -9.00 12.74 -6.49
N THR A 230 -8.73 11.51 -6.91
CA THR A 230 -9.01 10.31 -6.12
C THR A 230 -8.07 9.17 -6.53
N ILE A 231 -8.27 7.99 -5.95
CA ILE A 231 -7.60 6.74 -6.34
C ILE A 231 -8.64 5.68 -6.69
N PRO A 232 -8.30 4.68 -7.52
CA PRO A 232 -9.14 3.50 -7.66
C PRO A 232 -9.20 2.70 -6.36
N ASP A 233 -10.27 1.93 -6.17
CA ASP A 233 -10.36 0.99 -5.03
C ASP A 233 -9.14 0.06 -5.02
N THR A 234 -8.36 0.15 -3.95
CA THR A 234 -7.04 -0.50 -3.85
C THR A 234 -6.92 -1.28 -2.55
N PHE A 235 -6.32 -2.48 -2.62
CA PHE A 235 -6.00 -3.36 -1.52
C PHE A 235 -4.53 -3.81 -1.62
N PHE A 236 -3.92 -4.17 -0.49
CA PHE A 236 -2.49 -4.43 -0.42
C PHE A 236 -2.22 -5.79 0.22
N VAL A 237 -1.44 -6.65 -0.41
CA VAL A 237 -0.83 -7.81 0.25
C VAL A 237 0.54 -7.38 0.75
N GLY A 238 0.75 -7.48 2.05
CA GLY A 238 1.97 -7.02 2.70
C GLY A 238 3.22 -7.78 2.27
N SER A 239 4.36 -7.10 2.36
CA SER A 239 5.62 -7.57 1.81
C SER A 239 6.27 -8.74 2.56
N GLU A 240 5.75 -9.16 3.72
CA GLU A 240 6.25 -10.34 4.45
C GLU A 240 5.67 -11.65 3.90
N ILE A 241 4.51 -11.58 3.24
CA ILE A 241 3.76 -12.75 2.75
C ILE A 241 4.52 -13.54 1.69
N ILE A 242 5.42 -12.87 0.96
CA ILE A 242 6.31 -13.56 0.03
C ILE A 242 7.18 -14.62 0.71
N TYR A 243 7.72 -14.36 1.90
CA TYR A 243 8.60 -15.32 2.56
C TYR A 243 7.83 -16.54 3.03
N GLU A 244 6.64 -16.34 3.59
CA GLU A 244 5.73 -17.42 3.93
C GLU A 244 5.37 -18.25 2.68
N PHE A 245 5.09 -17.59 1.56
CA PHE A 245 4.83 -18.26 0.28
C PHE A 245 6.04 -19.08 -0.19
N LEU A 246 7.25 -18.52 -0.16
CA LEU A 246 8.45 -19.25 -0.59
C LEU A 246 8.75 -20.45 0.31
N LEU A 247 8.66 -20.27 1.63
CA LEU A 247 8.87 -21.32 2.63
C LEU A 247 7.86 -22.46 2.46
N GLN A 248 6.57 -22.13 2.41
CA GLN A 248 5.50 -23.12 2.27
C GLN A 248 5.63 -23.94 0.98
N ASN A 249 6.20 -23.37 -0.08
CA ASN A 249 6.37 -24.00 -1.38
C ASN A 249 7.77 -24.57 -1.63
N LYS A 250 8.65 -24.60 -0.62
CA LYS A 250 10.03 -25.13 -0.71
C LYS A 250 10.85 -24.44 -1.81
N MET A 251 10.73 -23.12 -1.89
CA MET A 251 11.33 -22.27 -2.92
C MET A 251 12.49 -21.40 -2.38
N GLU A 252 12.91 -21.59 -1.13
CA GLU A 252 13.97 -20.82 -0.46
C GLU A 252 15.30 -20.89 -1.22
N ARG A 253 15.57 -22.03 -1.87
CA ARG A 253 16.77 -22.21 -2.71
C ARG A 253 16.88 -21.18 -3.85
N PHE A 254 15.76 -20.62 -4.30
CA PHE A 254 15.74 -19.63 -5.38
C PHE A 254 16.02 -18.21 -4.90
N VAL A 255 16.02 -17.95 -3.58
CA VAL A 255 16.43 -16.63 -3.04
C VAL A 255 17.88 -16.30 -3.44
N ASN A 256 18.73 -17.32 -3.56
CA ASN A 256 20.12 -17.18 -3.98
C ASN A 256 20.32 -17.02 -5.50
N GLN A 257 19.25 -17.01 -6.32
CA GLN A 257 19.35 -16.76 -7.77
C GLN A 257 20.16 -15.49 -8.07
N LYS A 258 20.07 -14.50 -7.17
CA LYS A 258 20.72 -13.19 -7.29
C LYS A 258 22.26 -13.23 -7.35
N TYR A 259 22.86 -14.37 -7.01
CA TYR A 259 24.31 -14.58 -7.05
C TYR A 259 24.77 -15.54 -8.16
N LEU A 260 23.84 -16.04 -8.98
CA LEU A 260 24.16 -16.92 -10.11
C LEU A 260 24.58 -16.13 -11.35
N LEU A 261 25.23 -16.82 -12.28
CA LEU A 261 25.47 -16.26 -13.61
C LEU A 261 24.14 -16.09 -14.35
N VAL A 262 24.07 -15.08 -15.23
CA VAL A 262 22.86 -14.71 -15.99
C VAL A 262 22.28 -15.89 -16.77
N GLU A 263 23.14 -16.70 -17.37
CA GLU A 263 22.73 -17.89 -18.13
C GLU A 263 22.06 -18.94 -17.24
N GLU A 264 22.56 -19.11 -16.02
CA GLU A 264 21.99 -20.03 -15.02
C GLU A 264 20.66 -19.49 -14.49
N MET A 265 20.57 -18.18 -14.23
CA MET A 265 19.32 -17.52 -13.84
C MET A 265 18.23 -17.75 -14.90
N ARG A 266 18.55 -17.48 -16.17
CA ARG A 266 17.62 -17.70 -17.30
C ARG A 266 17.21 -19.16 -17.46
N LYS A 267 18.13 -20.10 -17.21
CA LYS A 267 17.83 -21.54 -17.27
C LYS A 267 16.90 -21.99 -16.16
N GLN A 268 17.02 -21.43 -14.95
CA GLN A 268 16.20 -21.81 -13.79
C GLN A 268 14.86 -21.07 -13.72
N PHE A 269 14.76 -19.88 -14.33
CA PHE A 269 13.56 -19.06 -14.27
C PHE A 269 12.26 -19.77 -14.70
N PRO A 270 12.22 -20.58 -15.79
CA PRO A 270 11.02 -21.34 -16.14
C PRO A 270 10.54 -22.30 -15.05
N GLU A 271 11.48 -22.96 -14.34
CA GLU A 271 11.15 -23.83 -13.21
C GLU A 271 10.56 -23.02 -12.05
N ILE A 272 11.13 -21.84 -11.77
CA ILE A 272 10.63 -20.93 -10.72
C ILE A 272 9.19 -20.53 -11.02
N VAL A 273 8.92 -20.10 -12.26
CA VAL A 273 7.56 -19.73 -12.67
C VAL A 273 6.61 -20.92 -12.50
N GLN A 274 6.98 -22.11 -12.98
CA GLN A 274 6.15 -23.31 -12.85
C GLN A 274 5.83 -23.65 -11.38
N ARG A 275 6.85 -23.60 -10.50
CA ARG A 275 6.68 -23.87 -9.06
C ARG A 275 5.84 -22.81 -8.38
N SER A 276 6.05 -21.52 -8.68
CA SER A 276 5.23 -20.44 -8.15
C SER A 276 3.76 -20.61 -8.55
N MET A 277 3.49 -20.95 -9.82
CA MET A 277 2.12 -21.18 -10.30
C MET A 277 1.44 -22.39 -9.65
N ALA A 278 2.20 -23.45 -9.35
CA ALA A 278 1.69 -24.60 -8.59
C ALA A 278 1.64 -24.36 -7.06
N GLY A 279 2.18 -23.24 -6.60
CA GLY A 279 2.37 -22.93 -5.20
C GLY A 279 1.07 -22.61 -4.46
N LYS A 280 1.02 -22.91 -3.16
CA LYS A 280 -0.09 -22.56 -2.28
C LYS A 280 0.21 -21.24 -1.58
N ILE A 281 -0.78 -20.34 -1.60
CA ILE A 281 -0.78 -19.13 -0.78
C ILE A 281 -1.26 -19.52 0.64
N PRO A 282 -0.74 -18.91 1.72
CA PRO A 282 -1.18 -19.19 3.08
C PRO A 282 -2.70 -19.07 3.25
N ASN A 283 -3.35 -20.01 3.93
CA ASN A 283 -4.81 -20.11 3.98
C ASN A 283 -5.49 -18.85 4.54
N TYR A 284 -4.88 -18.19 5.54
CA TYR A 284 -5.44 -16.98 6.13
C TYR A 284 -5.43 -15.78 5.15
N ILE A 285 -4.47 -15.75 4.21
CA ILE A 285 -4.41 -14.77 3.12
C ILE A 285 -5.45 -15.10 2.05
N VAL A 286 -5.63 -16.39 1.74
CA VAL A 286 -6.63 -16.86 0.76
C VAL A 286 -8.04 -16.37 1.13
N GLU A 287 -8.43 -16.47 2.40
CA GLU A 287 -9.75 -15.98 2.84
C GLU A 287 -9.88 -14.45 2.71
N GLN A 288 -8.85 -13.68 3.10
CA GLN A 288 -8.85 -12.22 2.93
C GLN A 288 -8.88 -11.77 1.46
N LEU A 289 -8.19 -12.50 0.56
CA LEU A 289 -8.25 -12.25 -0.88
C LEU A 289 -9.65 -12.53 -1.46
N ARG A 290 -10.42 -13.45 -0.86
CA ARG A 290 -11.81 -13.69 -1.26
C ARG A 290 -12.68 -12.49 -0.92
N ASP A 291 -12.47 -11.88 0.24
CA ASP A 291 -13.16 -10.65 0.64
C ASP A 291 -12.82 -9.47 -0.29
N VAL A 292 -11.56 -9.35 -0.73
CA VAL A 292 -11.17 -8.37 -1.76
C VAL A 292 -11.96 -8.59 -3.04
N LEU A 293 -12.02 -9.83 -3.53
CA LEU A 293 -12.75 -10.13 -4.76
C LEU A 293 -14.24 -9.79 -4.64
N ASN A 294 -14.84 -10.08 -3.49
CA ASN A 294 -16.23 -9.70 -3.19
C ASN A 294 -16.42 -8.18 -3.21
N ARG A 295 -15.48 -7.40 -2.64
CA ARG A 295 -15.51 -5.92 -2.66
C ARG A 295 -15.32 -5.34 -4.06
N LEU A 296 -14.54 -6.02 -4.92
CA LEU A 296 -14.39 -5.63 -6.32
C LEU A 296 -15.70 -5.84 -7.11
N ASN A 297 -16.57 -6.75 -6.67
CA ASN A 297 -17.94 -6.94 -7.18
C ASN A 297 -18.01 -7.04 -8.71
N GLY A 298 -17.21 -7.93 -9.29
CA GLY A 298 -17.18 -8.16 -10.75
C GLY A 298 -16.48 -7.06 -11.56
N ARG A 299 -15.94 -5.99 -10.94
CA ARG A 299 -15.18 -4.97 -11.68
C ARG A 299 -13.84 -5.56 -12.15
N PRO A 300 -13.40 -5.30 -13.39
CA PRO A 300 -12.05 -5.61 -13.83
C PRO A 300 -11.01 -4.97 -12.90
N PHE A 301 -9.88 -5.64 -12.68
CA PHE A 301 -8.83 -5.18 -11.77
C PHE A 301 -7.44 -5.55 -12.28
N VAL A 302 -6.41 -4.96 -11.67
CA VAL A 302 -5.01 -5.25 -11.92
C VAL A 302 -4.30 -5.62 -10.62
N VAL A 303 -3.44 -6.62 -10.69
CA VAL A 303 -2.56 -7.06 -9.61
C VAL A 303 -1.14 -6.65 -9.98
N ARG A 304 -0.60 -5.67 -9.27
CA ARG A 304 0.69 -5.03 -9.53
C ARG A 304 1.69 -5.41 -8.44
N SER A 305 2.92 -5.65 -8.86
CA SER A 305 4.10 -5.64 -7.99
C SER A 305 4.30 -4.26 -7.37
N SER A 306 4.54 -4.19 -6.06
CA SER A 306 4.93 -2.98 -5.34
C SER A 306 6.18 -3.30 -4.51
N SER A 307 7.34 -3.05 -5.10
CA SER A 307 8.64 -3.37 -4.50
C SER A 307 8.99 -2.35 -3.42
N LEU A 308 9.69 -2.76 -2.36
CA LEU A 308 10.24 -1.82 -1.37
C LEU A 308 11.40 -0.99 -1.93
N LEU A 309 12.03 -1.41 -3.04
CA LEU A 309 13.08 -0.65 -3.72
C LEU A 309 12.54 0.49 -4.59
N GLU A 310 11.27 0.44 -5.01
CA GLU A 310 10.65 1.44 -5.90
C GLU A 310 10.53 2.83 -5.26
N ASP A 311 10.67 2.95 -3.95
CA ASP A 311 10.69 4.24 -3.25
C ASP A 311 12.05 4.94 -3.29
N ASN A 312 13.14 4.24 -3.67
CA ASN A 312 14.46 4.86 -3.68
C ASN A 312 14.48 5.98 -4.72
N LEU A 313 14.71 7.20 -4.23
CA LEU A 313 14.76 8.43 -5.04
C LEU A 313 15.66 8.32 -6.27
N ASP A 314 16.65 7.42 -6.24
CA ASP A 314 17.67 7.27 -7.27
C ASP A 314 17.37 6.15 -8.29
N TYR A 315 16.35 5.29 -8.07
CA TYR A 315 16.14 4.09 -8.89
C TYR A 315 14.66 3.78 -9.15
N ALA A 316 14.18 4.07 -10.36
CA ALA A 316 12.85 3.66 -10.82
C ALA A 316 12.92 2.27 -11.49
N PHE A 317 12.46 1.21 -10.81
CA PHE A 317 12.30 -0.13 -11.40
C PHE A 317 11.06 -0.26 -12.32
N ALA A 318 10.66 0.85 -12.95
CA ALA A 318 9.43 0.97 -13.72
C ALA A 318 9.37 -0.08 -14.85
N GLY A 319 8.29 -0.87 -14.86
CA GLY A 319 7.97 -1.81 -15.94
C GLY A 319 8.71 -3.15 -15.94
N LYS A 320 9.51 -3.47 -14.91
CA LYS A 320 10.29 -4.73 -14.86
C LYS A 320 9.59 -5.88 -14.16
N TYR A 321 8.84 -5.57 -13.11
CA TYR A 321 8.05 -6.54 -12.37
C TYR A 321 6.64 -6.69 -12.97
N ALA A 322 5.98 -7.82 -12.66
CA ALA A 322 4.72 -8.15 -13.29
C ALA A 322 3.57 -7.21 -12.86
N SER A 323 2.70 -6.92 -13.82
CA SER A 323 1.36 -6.38 -13.61
C SER A 323 0.38 -7.26 -14.38
N VAL A 324 -0.48 -7.98 -13.67
CA VAL A 324 -1.40 -8.97 -14.23
C VAL A 324 -2.80 -8.39 -14.17
N PHE A 325 -3.45 -8.31 -15.33
CA PHE A 325 -4.79 -7.78 -15.44
C PHE A 325 -5.81 -8.92 -15.40
N CYS A 326 -6.93 -8.71 -14.71
CA CYS A 326 -8.01 -9.67 -14.53
C CYS A 326 -9.33 -9.02 -14.95
N ALA A 327 -10.02 -9.62 -15.93
CA ALA A 327 -11.28 -9.09 -16.45
C ALA A 327 -12.45 -9.29 -15.47
N ASN A 328 -12.38 -10.32 -14.62
CA ASN A 328 -13.29 -10.54 -13.50
C ASN A 328 -14.76 -10.79 -13.89
N GLN A 329 -15.01 -11.36 -15.08
CA GLN A 329 -16.36 -11.67 -15.60
C GLN A 329 -16.72 -13.17 -15.58
N GLY A 330 -15.82 -14.03 -15.08
CA GLY A 330 -16.09 -15.47 -14.94
C GLY A 330 -16.97 -15.80 -13.73
N THR A 331 -17.09 -17.08 -13.43
CA THR A 331 -17.71 -17.54 -12.18
C THR A 331 -16.90 -17.08 -10.96
N PRO A 332 -17.50 -16.99 -9.75
CA PRO A 332 -16.76 -16.63 -8.54
C PRO A 332 -15.50 -17.48 -8.30
N GLN A 333 -15.55 -18.78 -8.63
CA GLN A 333 -14.43 -19.70 -8.50
C GLN A 333 -13.33 -19.41 -9.53
N GLU A 334 -13.67 -19.15 -10.79
CA GLU A 334 -12.71 -18.82 -11.84
C GLU A 334 -12.02 -17.48 -11.56
N ASN A 335 -12.78 -16.46 -11.18
CA ASN A 335 -12.25 -15.15 -10.84
C ASN A 335 -11.33 -15.21 -9.62
N PHE A 336 -11.69 -16.03 -8.62
CA PHE A 336 -10.84 -16.24 -7.46
C PHE A 336 -9.56 -16.99 -7.81
N ALA A 337 -9.64 -18.03 -8.64
CA ALA A 337 -8.46 -18.72 -9.14
C ALA A 337 -7.54 -17.76 -9.94
N ALA A 338 -8.11 -16.90 -10.77
CA ALA A 338 -7.38 -15.89 -11.54
C ALA A 338 -6.67 -14.87 -10.62
N LEU A 339 -7.31 -14.43 -9.54
CA LEU A 339 -6.68 -13.56 -8.54
C LEU A 339 -5.49 -14.24 -7.86
N LEU A 340 -5.63 -15.49 -7.42
CA LEU A 340 -4.53 -16.24 -6.79
C LEU A 340 -3.36 -16.44 -7.79
N ASP A 341 -3.67 -16.76 -9.04
CA ASP A 341 -2.68 -16.89 -10.11
C ASP A 341 -1.97 -15.58 -10.41
N ALA A 342 -2.69 -14.46 -10.39
CA ALA A 342 -2.10 -13.14 -10.56
C ALA A 342 -1.10 -12.81 -9.44
N VAL A 343 -1.44 -13.11 -8.18
CA VAL A 343 -0.52 -12.95 -7.03
C VAL A 343 0.72 -13.84 -7.18
N ARG A 344 0.55 -15.12 -7.56
CA ARG A 344 1.67 -16.06 -7.82
C ARG A 344 2.60 -15.55 -8.92
N ARG A 345 2.04 -14.99 -10.01
CA ARG A 345 2.82 -14.40 -11.11
C ARG A 345 3.61 -13.19 -10.65
N VAL A 346 3.05 -12.35 -9.79
CA VAL A 346 3.78 -11.23 -9.18
C VAL A 346 4.97 -11.74 -8.35
N TYR A 347 4.76 -12.74 -7.48
CA TYR A 347 5.87 -13.33 -6.72
C TYR A 347 6.93 -14.02 -7.60
N ALA A 348 6.51 -14.70 -8.66
CA ALA A 348 7.46 -15.27 -9.63
C ALA A 348 8.32 -14.19 -10.31
N SER A 349 7.75 -13.01 -10.57
CA SER A 349 8.42 -11.94 -11.32
C SER A 349 9.64 -11.33 -10.61
N ILE A 350 9.81 -11.59 -9.31
CA ILE A 350 10.95 -11.12 -8.52
C ILE A 350 12.25 -11.81 -8.96
N PHE A 351 12.13 -13.05 -9.42
CA PHE A 351 13.24 -13.85 -9.93
C PHE A 351 13.46 -13.66 -11.43
N ASN A 352 12.84 -12.64 -12.04
CA ASN A 352 13.03 -12.32 -13.45
C ASN A 352 14.49 -11.92 -13.68
N PRO A 353 15.24 -12.63 -14.55
CA PRO A 353 16.67 -12.36 -14.79
C PRO A 353 16.96 -10.92 -15.20
N GLU A 354 16.08 -10.30 -16.01
CA GLU A 354 16.22 -8.93 -16.44
C GLU A 354 16.07 -7.94 -15.28
N ALA A 355 15.16 -8.19 -14.34
CA ALA A 355 15.01 -7.37 -13.14
C ALA A 355 16.22 -7.53 -12.20
N MET A 356 16.76 -8.75 -12.07
CA MET A 356 17.95 -9.01 -11.24
C MET A 356 19.21 -8.37 -11.81
N LEU A 357 19.38 -8.41 -13.12
CA LEU A 357 20.48 -7.73 -13.83
C LEU A 357 20.49 -6.23 -13.59
N GLU A 358 19.32 -5.60 -13.64
CA GLU A 358 19.18 -4.17 -13.41
C GLU A 358 19.50 -3.79 -11.96
N ARG A 359 19.05 -4.61 -11.00
CA ARG A 359 19.47 -4.45 -9.60
C ARG A 359 20.97 -4.58 -9.45
N GLN A 360 21.61 -5.51 -10.15
CA GLN A 360 23.06 -5.66 -10.13
C GLN A 360 23.77 -4.43 -10.71
N GLN A 361 23.28 -3.88 -11.82
CA GLN A 361 23.83 -2.66 -12.45
C GLN A 361 23.76 -1.45 -11.51
N HIS A 362 22.72 -1.36 -10.69
CA HIS A 362 22.54 -0.29 -9.71
C HIS A 362 23.13 -0.60 -8.33
N GLY A 363 23.82 -1.74 -8.14
CA GLY A 363 24.43 -2.11 -6.85
C GLY A 363 23.43 -2.53 -5.76
N LEU A 364 22.22 -2.93 -6.14
CA LEU A 364 21.08 -3.26 -5.27
C LEU A 364 20.84 -4.78 -5.12
N ILE A 365 21.81 -5.60 -5.50
CA ILE A 365 21.68 -7.06 -5.47
C ILE A 365 21.66 -7.62 -4.04
N ASP A 366 22.42 -6.98 -3.15
CA ASP A 366 22.50 -7.37 -1.74
C ASP A 366 21.32 -6.86 -0.91
N TYR A 367 20.57 -5.88 -1.44
CA TYR A 367 19.34 -5.43 -0.80
C TYR A 367 18.29 -6.55 -0.81
N ASP A 368 17.59 -6.68 0.32
CA ASP A 368 16.52 -7.65 0.51
C ASP A 368 15.26 -7.16 -0.22
N GLU A 369 15.03 -7.70 -1.43
CA GLU A 369 13.89 -7.34 -2.27
C GLU A 369 12.60 -7.98 -1.75
N ARG A 370 11.89 -7.21 -0.95
CA ARG A 370 10.56 -7.56 -0.46
C ARG A 370 9.51 -7.02 -1.42
N MET A 371 8.60 -7.89 -1.82
CA MET A 371 7.55 -7.56 -2.78
C MET A 371 6.19 -7.56 -2.08
N ALA A 372 5.61 -6.37 -1.97
CA ALA A 372 4.19 -6.25 -1.71
C ALA A 372 3.40 -6.41 -3.02
N VAL A 373 2.10 -6.68 -2.90
CA VAL A 373 1.21 -6.78 -4.06
C VAL A 373 0.07 -5.78 -3.93
N MET A 374 -0.11 -4.94 -4.94
CA MET A 374 -1.21 -3.98 -5.02
C MET A 374 -2.32 -4.55 -5.91
N ILE A 375 -3.53 -4.72 -5.36
CA ILE A 375 -4.71 -5.16 -6.09
C ILE A 375 -5.62 -3.94 -6.27
N GLN A 376 -5.82 -3.51 -7.50
CA GLN A 376 -6.45 -2.23 -7.81
C GLN A 376 -7.55 -2.39 -8.85
N ALA A 377 -8.74 -1.87 -8.58
CA ALA A 377 -9.83 -1.83 -9.55
C ALA A 377 -9.42 -0.99 -10.78
N LEU A 378 -9.82 -1.41 -11.98
CA LEU A 378 -9.65 -0.59 -13.17
C LEU A 378 -10.71 0.52 -13.19
N ILE A 379 -10.28 1.71 -13.61
CA ILE A 379 -11.17 2.83 -13.87
C ILE A 379 -11.60 2.78 -15.33
N GLY A 380 -12.88 3.04 -15.58
CA GLY A 380 -13.42 3.06 -16.92
C GLY A 380 -14.92 2.90 -16.96
N HIS A 381 -15.44 2.84 -18.18
CA HIS A 381 -16.85 2.64 -18.45
C HIS A 381 -17.02 1.47 -19.41
N GLN A 382 -18.17 0.81 -19.30
CA GLN A 382 -18.58 -0.20 -20.26
C GLN A 382 -19.14 0.49 -21.51
N TYR A 383 -18.65 0.09 -22.67
CA TYR A 383 -19.16 0.47 -23.99
C TYR A 383 -19.39 -0.79 -24.82
N GLY A 384 -20.66 -1.14 -25.01
CA GLY A 384 -21.05 -2.44 -25.58
C GLY A 384 -20.50 -3.60 -24.72
N ARG A 385 -19.73 -4.49 -25.36
CA ARG A 385 -19.04 -5.61 -24.68
C ARG A 385 -17.67 -5.25 -24.11
N TYR A 386 -17.19 -4.02 -24.33
CA TYR A 386 -15.85 -3.61 -23.92
C TYR A 386 -15.87 -2.74 -22.67
N PHE A 387 -14.81 -2.80 -21.87
CA PHE A 387 -14.57 -1.87 -20.75
C PHE A 387 -13.19 -1.25 -20.87
N LEU A 388 -13.12 0.08 -20.73
CA LEU A 388 -11.89 0.84 -20.85
C LEU A 388 -11.97 2.20 -20.13
N PRO A 389 -10.85 2.74 -19.61
CA PRO A 389 -10.76 4.14 -19.23
C PRO A 389 -10.88 5.03 -20.46
N THR A 390 -11.49 6.19 -20.27
CA THR A 390 -11.59 7.19 -21.35
C THR A 390 -10.21 7.71 -21.72
N ILE A 391 -9.40 8.13 -20.74
CA ILE A 391 -8.01 8.54 -20.98
C ILE A 391 -7.13 8.00 -19.86
N VAL A 392 -5.93 7.54 -20.22
CA VAL A 392 -4.82 7.31 -19.30
C VAL A 392 -3.62 8.13 -19.77
N GLY A 393 -2.82 8.60 -18.81
CA GLY A 393 -1.70 9.46 -19.12
C GLY A 393 -0.54 9.32 -18.16
N SER A 394 0.59 9.88 -18.60
CA SER A 394 1.80 10.03 -17.81
C SER A 394 2.26 11.48 -17.90
N GLY A 395 2.65 12.09 -16.79
CA GLY A 395 3.15 13.46 -16.72
C GLY A 395 4.52 13.54 -16.07
N LEU A 396 5.33 14.50 -16.52
CA LEU A 396 6.58 14.90 -15.89
C LEU A 396 6.45 16.35 -15.42
N SER A 397 6.84 16.64 -14.18
CA SER A 397 6.84 18.04 -13.69
C SER A 397 7.86 18.92 -14.40
N LEU A 398 8.94 18.31 -14.90
CA LEU A 398 9.92 18.96 -15.76
C LEU A 398 9.75 18.49 -17.20
N ASN A 399 9.62 19.44 -18.11
CA ASN A 399 9.60 19.15 -19.54
C ASN A 399 11.04 18.83 -20.02
N PRO A 400 11.32 17.59 -20.49
CA PRO A 400 12.67 17.16 -20.87
C PRO A 400 13.16 17.80 -22.18
N TRP A 401 12.25 18.34 -23.00
CA TRP A 401 12.60 19.01 -24.27
C TRP A 401 13.03 20.47 -24.07
N LEU A 402 12.86 21.02 -22.87
CA LEU A 402 13.31 22.36 -22.50
C LEU A 402 14.52 22.24 -21.56
N GLY A 403 15.53 23.09 -21.75
CA GLY A 403 16.69 23.09 -20.86
C GLY A 403 16.29 23.42 -19.42
N ALA A 404 16.97 22.84 -18.43
CA ALA A 404 16.63 23.00 -17.00
C ALA A 404 16.63 24.48 -16.52
N GLU A 405 17.42 25.34 -17.17
CA GLU A 405 17.47 26.79 -16.91
C GLU A 405 16.28 27.56 -17.51
N ASP A 406 15.53 26.95 -18.43
CA ASP A 406 14.32 27.55 -18.99
C ASP A 406 13.18 27.43 -17.97
N SER A 407 12.69 28.58 -17.52
CA SER A 407 11.55 28.66 -16.58
C SER A 407 10.31 27.90 -17.06
N ARG A 408 10.12 27.75 -18.37
CA ARG A 408 9.00 27.02 -18.99
C ARG A 408 9.11 25.51 -18.78
N ALA A 409 10.31 24.98 -18.54
CA ALA A 409 10.50 23.57 -18.24
C ALA A 409 9.69 23.14 -17.00
N LYS A 410 9.52 24.06 -16.03
CA LYS A 410 8.80 23.85 -14.77
C LYS A 410 7.27 23.84 -14.89
N ASP A 411 6.73 24.05 -16.08
CA ASP A 411 5.29 23.84 -16.31
C ASP A 411 4.97 22.37 -16.59
N GLY A 412 5.97 21.55 -16.93
CA GLY A 412 5.84 20.12 -17.16
C GLY A 412 5.25 19.73 -18.52
N CYS A 413 5.14 18.44 -18.76
CA CYS A 413 4.56 17.87 -19.96
C CYS A 413 3.76 16.59 -19.66
N LEU A 414 2.84 16.25 -20.56
CA LEU A 414 1.99 15.08 -20.46
C LEU A 414 2.09 14.24 -21.73
N ARG A 415 1.85 12.93 -21.60
CA ARG A 415 1.41 12.05 -22.68
C ARG A 415 0.01 11.55 -22.35
N LEU A 416 -0.91 11.66 -23.30
CA LEU A 416 -2.27 11.13 -23.21
C LEU A 416 -2.49 9.99 -24.21
N THR A 417 -3.23 8.99 -23.76
CA THR A 417 -3.65 7.83 -24.56
C THR A 417 -5.08 7.41 -24.18
N LEU A 418 -5.82 6.82 -25.11
CA LEU A 418 -7.14 6.23 -24.94
C LEU A 418 -7.02 4.77 -24.48
N GLY A 419 -7.86 4.36 -23.54
CA GLY A 419 -7.97 2.98 -23.04
C GLY A 419 -6.80 2.53 -22.17
N LEU A 420 -6.65 1.21 -21.98
CA LEU A 420 -5.65 0.63 -21.05
C LEU A 420 -4.26 0.56 -21.67
N ASP A 421 -3.64 1.71 -21.90
CA ASP A 421 -2.40 1.76 -22.67
C ASP A 421 -1.14 1.48 -21.83
N LYS A 422 -0.30 0.54 -22.27
CA LYS A 422 1.03 0.32 -21.65
C LYS A 422 2.05 1.38 -22.06
N ARG A 423 1.79 2.12 -23.14
CA ARG A 423 2.67 3.20 -23.61
C ARG A 423 2.88 4.24 -22.53
N VAL A 424 1.91 4.51 -21.66
CA VAL A 424 2.04 5.45 -20.52
C VAL A 424 3.19 5.13 -19.57
N GLN A 425 3.67 3.89 -19.54
CA GLN A 425 4.79 3.46 -18.68
C GLN A 425 6.16 3.63 -19.36
N ARG A 426 6.21 4.00 -20.64
CA ARG A 426 7.45 4.23 -21.39
C ARG A 426 7.95 5.67 -21.18
N PRO A 427 9.24 5.97 -21.41
CA PRO A 427 9.69 7.35 -21.47
C PRO A 427 8.81 8.19 -22.41
N LEU A 428 8.53 9.46 -22.05
CA LEU A 428 7.64 10.31 -22.83
C LEU A 428 8.14 10.55 -24.26
N GLU A 429 9.45 10.46 -24.47
CA GLU A 429 10.13 10.56 -25.77
C GLU A 429 9.89 9.35 -26.69
N GLN A 430 9.30 8.27 -26.18
CA GLN A 430 9.16 6.99 -26.88
C GLN A 430 7.70 6.55 -27.02
N GLY A 431 7.29 6.29 -28.26
CA GLY A 431 5.99 5.70 -28.60
C GLY A 431 4.93 6.72 -29.02
N GLN A 432 3.85 6.22 -29.60
CA GLN A 432 2.67 7.02 -29.99
C GLN A 432 1.87 7.48 -28.75
N GLY A 433 1.19 8.61 -28.87
CA GLY A 433 0.39 9.27 -27.84
C GLY A 433 0.44 10.78 -28.02
N CYS A 434 -0.61 11.48 -27.59
CA CYS A 434 -0.62 12.94 -27.66
C CYS A 434 0.30 13.52 -26.58
N ILE A 435 1.34 14.25 -27.00
CA ILE A 435 2.25 14.95 -26.10
C ILE A 435 1.75 16.39 -25.93
N ILE A 436 1.56 16.82 -24.69
CA ILE A 436 1.12 18.17 -24.35
C ILE A 436 2.19 18.84 -23.51
N SER A 437 2.79 19.91 -24.03
CA SER A 437 3.62 20.80 -23.24
C SER A 437 2.72 21.74 -22.45
N LEU A 438 2.75 21.71 -21.11
CA LEU A 438 1.74 22.45 -20.36
C LEU A 438 1.88 23.96 -20.47
N ASN A 439 3.05 24.51 -20.81
CA ASN A 439 3.25 25.94 -21.13
C ASN A 439 2.72 26.32 -22.52
N GLU A 440 2.95 25.47 -23.52
CA GLU A 440 2.64 25.67 -24.94
C GLU A 440 1.96 24.39 -25.48
N PRO A 441 0.66 24.18 -25.21
CA PRO A 441 -0.01 22.88 -25.43
C PRO A 441 0.09 22.32 -26.84
N ASP A 442 0.12 23.18 -27.86
CA ASP A 442 0.19 22.79 -29.27
C ASP A 442 1.61 22.44 -29.77
N TYR A 443 2.66 22.66 -28.98
CA TYR A 443 4.07 22.63 -29.44
C TYR A 443 4.50 21.34 -30.15
N PHE A 444 4.01 20.18 -29.71
CA PHE A 444 4.39 18.87 -30.27
C PHE A 444 3.38 18.32 -31.28
N ASN A 445 2.15 18.83 -31.31
CA ASN A 445 1.02 18.20 -32.02
C ASN A 445 0.91 18.69 -33.47
N HIS A 446 2.05 18.77 -34.18
CA HIS A 446 2.12 19.20 -35.58
C HIS A 446 2.14 18.04 -36.58
N SER A 447 2.23 16.79 -36.12
CA SER A 447 2.21 15.59 -36.97
C SER A 447 1.18 14.55 -36.48
N ASP A 448 0.45 13.96 -37.43
CA ASP A 448 -0.53 12.88 -37.16
C ASP A 448 0.14 11.58 -36.67
N GLU A 449 1.46 11.45 -36.81
CA GLU A 449 2.25 10.29 -36.38
C GLU A 449 2.22 10.06 -34.86
N LEU A 450 1.79 11.05 -34.08
CA LEU A 450 1.66 10.98 -32.62
C LEU A 450 0.31 10.42 -32.17
N ILE A 451 -0.66 10.24 -33.07
CA ILE A 451 -1.97 9.69 -32.71
C ILE A 451 -1.87 8.16 -32.67
N GLN A 452 -2.33 7.54 -31.58
CA GLN A 452 -2.39 6.09 -31.47
C GLN A 452 -3.33 5.48 -32.52
N ASP A 453 -2.98 4.29 -33.01
CA ASP A 453 -3.77 3.51 -33.98
C ASP A 453 -4.61 2.40 -33.32
N THR A 454 -4.16 1.94 -32.16
CA THR A 454 -4.67 0.82 -31.41
C THR A 454 -5.02 1.22 -29.98
N VAL A 455 -5.99 0.53 -29.41
CA VAL A 455 -6.46 0.69 -28.03
C VAL A 455 -6.54 -0.67 -27.37
N ARG A 456 -6.12 -0.73 -26.10
CA ARG A 456 -6.28 -1.93 -25.29
C ARG A 456 -7.54 -1.80 -24.44
N VAL A 457 -8.38 -2.83 -24.47
CA VAL A 457 -9.67 -2.88 -23.78
C VAL A 457 -9.80 -4.19 -23.00
N VAL A 458 -10.72 -4.21 -22.03
CA VAL A 458 -11.26 -5.45 -21.48
C VAL A 458 -12.43 -5.88 -22.35
N ASP A 459 -12.40 -7.09 -22.87
CA ASP A 459 -13.57 -7.73 -23.47
C ASP A 459 -14.33 -8.46 -22.36
N LEU A 460 -15.49 -7.94 -21.99
CA LEU A 460 -16.28 -8.46 -20.87
C LEU A 460 -16.95 -9.80 -21.19
N GLU A 461 -17.23 -10.06 -22.47
CA GLU A 461 -17.86 -11.31 -22.91
C GLU A 461 -16.85 -12.45 -23.03
N GLU A 462 -15.66 -12.19 -23.61
CA GLU A 462 -14.58 -13.20 -23.65
C GLU A 462 -13.79 -13.28 -22.33
N ASN A 463 -14.03 -12.38 -21.38
CA ASN A 463 -13.31 -12.28 -20.10
C ASN A 463 -11.78 -12.17 -20.28
N GLU A 464 -11.34 -11.37 -21.26
CA GLU A 464 -9.92 -11.20 -21.61
C GLU A 464 -9.56 -9.76 -22.00
N PHE A 465 -8.25 -9.48 -22.13
CA PHE A 465 -7.77 -8.18 -22.59
C PHE A 465 -7.41 -8.26 -24.07
N LYS A 466 -7.97 -7.37 -24.89
CA LYS A 466 -7.71 -7.30 -26.33
C LYS A 466 -7.05 -5.98 -26.69
N VAL A 467 -6.24 -6.02 -27.75
CA VAL A 467 -5.75 -4.82 -28.44
C VAL A 467 -6.50 -4.76 -29.76
N LEU A 468 -7.24 -3.67 -29.97
CA LEU A 468 -8.12 -3.48 -31.12
C LEU A 468 -7.71 -2.20 -31.85
N PRO A 469 -7.96 -2.10 -33.17
CA PRO A 469 -7.92 -0.84 -33.89
C PRO A 469 -8.87 0.18 -33.27
N ILE A 470 -8.47 1.44 -33.22
CA ILE A 470 -9.29 2.49 -32.61
C ILE A 470 -10.61 2.69 -33.35
N SER A 471 -10.63 2.49 -34.67
CA SER A 471 -11.84 2.57 -35.47
C SER A 471 -12.92 1.55 -35.08
N GLU A 472 -12.56 0.48 -34.34
CA GLU A 472 -13.54 -0.48 -33.80
C GLU A 472 -14.17 -0.04 -32.48
N ILE A 473 -13.58 0.95 -31.78
CA ILE A 473 -14.03 1.43 -30.48
C ILE A 473 -14.62 2.83 -30.56
N LEU A 474 -13.91 3.76 -31.20
CA LEU A 474 -14.31 5.15 -31.35
C LEU A 474 -15.25 5.29 -32.56
N CYS A 475 -16.53 4.99 -32.33
CA CYS A 475 -17.63 5.24 -33.25
C CYS A 475 -18.39 6.52 -32.85
N GLU A 476 -19.31 7.00 -33.69
CA GLU A 476 -20.08 8.23 -33.44
C GLU A 476 -20.90 8.19 -32.14
N ASP A 477 -21.32 6.99 -31.70
CA ASP A 477 -22.08 6.74 -30.49
C ASP A 477 -21.22 6.52 -29.24
N TYR A 478 -19.88 6.63 -29.36
CA TYR A 478 -19.01 6.55 -28.20
C TYR A 478 -19.33 7.69 -27.22
N PRO A 479 -19.57 7.43 -25.91
CA PRO A 479 -20.09 8.42 -24.97
C PRO A 479 -19.26 9.71 -24.87
N TYR A 480 -17.96 9.61 -25.11
CA TYR A 480 -17.01 10.73 -25.06
C TYR A 480 -16.54 11.18 -26.46
N GLY A 481 -17.21 10.72 -27.53
CA GLY A 481 -16.85 10.99 -28.91
C GLY A 481 -16.69 12.49 -29.20
N ARG A 482 -17.57 13.34 -28.66
CA ARG A 482 -17.46 14.80 -28.84
C ARG A 482 -16.17 15.44 -28.31
N TYR A 483 -15.43 14.77 -27.43
CA TYR A 483 -14.17 15.25 -26.86
C TYR A 483 -12.95 14.58 -27.49
N LEU A 484 -13.15 13.42 -28.13
CA LEU A 484 -12.10 12.54 -28.62
C LEU A 484 -12.12 12.35 -30.13
N LEU A 485 -13.14 12.84 -30.83
CA LEU A 485 -13.26 12.77 -32.28
C LEU A 485 -13.11 14.16 -32.88
N ASP A 486 -12.32 14.26 -33.95
CA ASP A 486 -12.30 15.44 -34.78
C ASP A 486 -13.67 15.63 -35.47
N PRO A 487 -14.31 16.81 -35.38
CA PRO A 487 -15.63 17.04 -35.95
C PRO A 487 -15.73 16.90 -37.48
N GLN A 488 -14.60 16.97 -38.20
CA GLN A 488 -14.57 16.89 -39.66
C GLN A 488 -14.15 15.50 -40.14
N THR A 489 -13.10 14.92 -39.53
CA THR A 489 -12.54 13.64 -39.99
C THR A 489 -13.12 12.43 -39.25
N HIS A 490 -13.79 12.64 -38.10
CA HIS A 490 -14.24 11.58 -37.19
C HIS A 490 -13.11 10.63 -36.76
N GLN A 491 -11.86 11.10 -36.82
CA GLN A 491 -10.71 10.37 -36.32
C GLN A 491 -10.40 10.79 -34.88
N LEU A 492 -9.66 9.93 -34.16
CA LEU A 492 -9.22 10.24 -32.81
C LEU A 492 -8.41 11.56 -32.79
N SER A 493 -8.83 12.48 -31.93
CA SER A 493 -8.20 13.77 -31.73
C SER A 493 -8.18 14.12 -30.26
N TYR A 494 -7.06 14.69 -29.80
CA TYR A 494 -6.88 15.18 -28.44
C TYR A 494 -7.03 16.70 -28.35
N ASN A 495 -7.47 17.36 -29.44
CA ASN A 495 -7.60 18.82 -29.55
C ASN A 495 -8.42 19.45 -28.42
N HIS A 496 -9.44 18.73 -27.93
CA HIS A 496 -10.21 19.18 -26.78
C HIS A 496 -9.32 19.44 -25.55
N PHE A 497 -8.46 18.48 -25.18
CA PHE A 497 -7.58 18.58 -24.00
C PHE A 497 -6.47 19.60 -24.20
N ILE A 498 -5.96 19.74 -25.42
CA ILE A 498 -4.94 20.73 -25.76
C ILE A 498 -5.48 22.15 -25.57
N ASN A 499 -6.74 22.38 -25.96
CA ASN A 499 -7.37 23.70 -25.92
C ASN A 499 -8.11 24.01 -24.62
N ASP A 500 -8.45 23.00 -23.81
CA ASP A 500 -9.20 23.22 -22.58
C ASP A 500 -8.33 23.75 -21.44
N LYS A 501 -8.57 25.01 -21.09
CA LYS A 501 -7.85 25.72 -20.01
C LYS A 501 -8.10 25.09 -18.64
N LYS A 502 -9.25 24.44 -18.41
CA LYS A 502 -9.53 23.79 -17.11
C LYS A 502 -8.61 22.58 -16.92
N PHE A 503 -8.54 21.71 -17.92
CA PHE A 503 -7.65 20.55 -17.94
C PHE A 503 -6.17 20.95 -17.80
N ILE A 504 -5.69 21.88 -18.61
CA ILE A 504 -4.29 22.34 -18.55
C ILE A 504 -3.96 22.92 -17.17
N ARG A 505 -4.88 23.72 -16.59
CA ARG A 505 -4.70 24.28 -15.24
C ARG A 505 -4.71 23.20 -14.17
N LEU A 506 -5.60 22.22 -14.25
CA LEU A 506 -5.67 21.07 -13.33
C LEU A 506 -4.33 20.33 -13.31
N MET A 507 -3.86 19.89 -14.48
CA MET A 507 -2.64 19.08 -14.58
C MET A 507 -1.38 19.86 -14.19
N ARG A 508 -1.26 21.13 -14.61
CA ARG A 508 -0.14 22.00 -14.21
C ARG A 508 -0.13 22.23 -12.70
N THR A 509 -1.29 22.41 -12.08
CA THR A 509 -1.40 22.57 -10.62
C THR A 509 -0.99 21.28 -9.92
N ALA A 510 -1.47 20.14 -10.40
CA ALA A 510 -1.15 18.83 -9.82
C ALA A 510 0.36 18.56 -9.84
N LEU A 511 1.01 18.68 -11.01
CA LEU A 511 2.44 18.43 -11.14
C LEU A 511 3.29 19.41 -10.30
N LYS A 512 2.93 20.70 -10.26
CA LYS A 512 3.63 21.69 -9.43
C LYS A 512 3.50 21.43 -7.93
N ARG A 513 2.31 21.00 -7.47
CA ARG A 513 2.10 20.64 -6.06
C ARG A 513 2.93 19.42 -5.67
N LEU A 514 2.91 18.38 -6.50
CA LEU A 514 3.71 17.18 -6.30
C LEU A 514 5.21 17.54 -6.25
N GLU A 515 5.76 18.16 -7.29
CA GLU A 515 7.18 18.54 -7.35
C GLU A 515 7.61 19.39 -6.15
N LYS A 516 6.83 20.42 -5.78
CA LYS A 516 7.16 21.29 -4.65
C LYS A 516 7.15 20.55 -3.31
N THR A 517 6.25 19.57 -3.15
CA THR A 517 6.10 18.82 -1.90
C THR A 517 7.14 17.70 -1.77
N TYR A 518 7.44 17.01 -2.88
CA TYR A 518 8.52 16.02 -2.93
C TYR A 518 9.91 16.67 -2.89
N GLY A 519 10.05 17.92 -3.39
CA GLY A 519 11.32 18.62 -3.47
C GLY A 519 12.24 18.13 -4.59
N ALA A 520 11.70 17.37 -5.54
CA ALA A 520 12.38 16.78 -6.69
C ALA A 520 11.41 16.68 -7.88
N PRO A 521 11.92 16.58 -9.12
CA PRO A 521 11.09 16.31 -10.29
C PRO A 521 10.29 15.02 -10.10
N ILE A 522 9.07 14.98 -10.64
CA ILE A 522 8.16 13.84 -10.46
C ILE A 522 7.69 13.28 -11.79
N GLN A 523 7.51 11.97 -11.82
CA GLN A 523 6.76 11.24 -12.82
C GLN A 523 5.45 10.75 -12.22
N PHE A 524 4.36 11.04 -12.91
CA PHE A 524 2.99 10.85 -12.43
C PHE A 524 2.16 10.08 -13.45
N GLU A 525 1.59 8.95 -13.07
CA GLU A 525 0.65 8.18 -13.91
C GLU A 525 -0.77 8.36 -13.40
N PHE A 526 -1.71 8.55 -14.33
CA PHE A 526 -3.10 8.80 -14.00
C PHE A 526 -4.08 8.20 -15.00
N ALA A 527 -5.31 7.96 -14.55
CA ALA A 527 -6.48 7.86 -15.41
C ALA A 527 -7.34 9.11 -15.26
N LEU A 528 -8.05 9.48 -16.33
CA LEU A 528 -8.90 10.66 -16.36
C LEU A 528 -10.31 10.24 -16.73
N GLU A 529 -11.25 10.59 -15.87
CA GLU A 529 -12.68 10.52 -16.12
C GLU A 529 -13.16 11.91 -16.56
N ILE A 530 -13.93 11.94 -17.65
CA ILE A 530 -14.56 13.16 -18.15
C ILE A 530 -15.98 13.21 -17.59
N ILE A 531 -16.29 14.29 -16.90
CA ILE A 531 -17.62 14.55 -16.35
C ILE A 531 -18.28 15.58 -17.26
N ASP A 532 -19.39 15.21 -17.88
CA ASP A 532 -20.17 16.15 -18.68
C ASP A 532 -20.98 17.07 -17.79
N THR A 533 -20.81 18.38 -17.96
CA THR A 533 -21.59 19.38 -17.24
C THR A 533 -22.23 20.36 -18.23
N PRO A 534 -23.32 21.04 -17.85
CA PRO A 534 -23.90 22.09 -18.69
C PRO A 534 -22.92 23.21 -19.09
N GLY A 535 -21.84 23.39 -18.32
CA GLY A 535 -20.76 24.37 -18.58
C GLY A 535 -19.54 23.80 -19.30
N GLY A 536 -19.67 22.65 -19.96
CA GLY A 536 -18.60 21.94 -20.68
C GLY A 536 -18.04 20.75 -19.90
N ALA A 537 -16.90 20.23 -20.34
CA ALA A 537 -16.22 19.15 -19.61
C ALA A 537 -15.70 19.64 -18.25
N ASP A 538 -15.79 18.74 -17.28
CA ASP A 538 -15.01 18.74 -16.06
C ASP A 538 -14.28 17.41 -15.92
N TYR A 539 -13.32 17.31 -15.00
CA TYR A 539 -12.41 16.17 -14.94
C TYR A 539 -12.22 15.64 -13.53
N LYS A 540 -12.14 14.31 -13.44
CA LYS A 540 -11.70 13.61 -12.25
C LYS A 540 -10.46 12.78 -12.55
N LEU A 541 -9.41 13.07 -11.79
CA LEU A 541 -8.09 12.48 -11.90
C LEU A 541 -7.97 11.31 -10.91
N TYR A 542 -7.69 10.13 -11.44
CA TYR A 542 -7.38 8.96 -10.65
C TYR A 542 -5.86 8.77 -10.62
N VAL A 543 -5.25 8.91 -9.45
CA VAL A 543 -3.81 8.68 -9.27
C VAL A 543 -3.53 7.19 -9.37
N LEU A 544 -2.65 6.78 -10.30
CA LEU A 544 -2.28 5.39 -10.52
C LEU A 544 -0.88 5.06 -10.03
N GLN A 545 0.05 6.02 -10.12
CA GLN A 545 1.43 5.89 -9.65
C GLN A 545 2.07 7.27 -9.55
N CYS A 546 2.98 7.47 -8.60
CA CYS A 546 3.82 8.66 -8.53
C CYS A 546 5.18 8.30 -7.94
N HIS A 547 6.26 8.77 -8.55
CA HIS A 547 7.62 8.66 -8.03
C HIS A 547 8.46 9.85 -8.50
N THR A 548 9.63 10.04 -7.90
CA THR A 548 10.58 11.05 -8.36
C THR A 548 11.20 10.62 -9.69
N ALA A 549 11.44 11.58 -10.58
CA ALA A 549 11.95 11.38 -11.93
C ALA A 549 13.46 11.61 -12.04
#